data_AF-S8DV75-F1
#
_entry.id   AF-S8DV75-F1
#
_cell.length_a   1.000
_cell.length_b   1.000
_cell.length_c   1.000
_cell.angle_alpha   90.00
_cell.angle_beta   90.00
_cell.angle_gamma   90.00
#
_symmetry.space_group_name_H-M   'P 1'
#
loop_
_entity.id
_entity.type
_entity.pdbx_description
1 polymer ?
#
loop_
_entity_poly.entity_id
_entity_poly.type
_entity_poly.pdbx_seq_one_letter_code
_entity_poly.pdbx_strand_id
1 'polypeptide(L)'
;SSSRTPCCWGGFCGTKLETLPIAAISHHLKEAHIDRNAWDGRARVVCQWSSGGSPCGMEMYYDNIGKHIAAVHLGSTALSCPYCDKTFSRGDSLCRHVREAC
;
A
#
# COMPACT_ATOMS: atom_id res chain seq x y z
N SER A 1 2.58 -4.50 19.94
CA SER A 1 1.14 -4.37 19.71
C SER A 1 0.88 -4.20 18.23
N SER A 2 0.46 -5.26 17.53
CA SER A 2 0.18 -5.20 16.09
C SER A 2 -1.15 -4.47 15.87
N SER A 3 -1.07 -3.15 15.69
CA SER A 3 -2.21 -2.31 15.30
C SER A 3 -2.65 -2.71 13.90
N ARG A 4 -3.81 -3.38 13.82
CA ARG A 4 -4.37 -3.83 12.55
C ARG A 4 -4.85 -2.64 11.75
N THR A 5 -4.16 -2.28 10.66
CA THR A 5 -4.53 -1.11 9.85
C THR A 5 -5.68 -1.47 8.90
N PRO A 6 -6.89 -0.93 9.10
CA PRO A 6 -8.00 -1.13 8.17
C PRO A 6 -7.82 -0.27 6.91
N CYS A 7 -8.62 -0.57 5.88
CA CYS A 7 -8.75 0.27 4.70
C CYS A 7 -9.39 1.61 5.10
N CYS A 8 -8.64 2.70 4.95
CA CYS A 8 -9.14 4.04 5.23
C CYS A 8 -9.47 4.82 3.95
N TRP A 9 -9.79 4.11 2.86
CA TRP A 9 -10.24 4.76 1.64
C TRP A 9 -11.53 5.56 1.89
N GLY A 10 -11.51 6.84 1.51
CA GLY A 10 -12.59 7.80 1.78
C GLY A 10 -12.84 8.07 3.27
N GLY A 11 -12.10 7.45 4.18
CA GLY A 11 -12.33 7.50 5.63
C GLY A 11 -13.40 6.56 6.17
N PHE A 12 -14.05 5.72 5.35
CA PHE A 12 -15.20 4.90 5.78
C PHE A 12 -15.16 3.41 5.36
N CYS A 13 -14.16 2.94 4.61
CA CYS A 13 -14.17 1.57 4.10
C CYS A 13 -14.06 0.47 5.19
N GLY A 14 -13.04 0.52 6.05
CA GLY A 14 -12.89 -0.41 7.18
C GLY A 14 -12.45 -1.85 6.86
N THR A 15 -12.31 -2.25 5.59
CA THR A 15 -11.87 -3.61 5.21
C THR A 15 -10.45 -3.92 5.73
N LYS A 16 -10.22 -5.12 6.26
CA LYS A 16 -8.89 -5.52 6.77
C LYS A 16 -7.95 -5.86 5.61
N LEU A 17 -6.85 -5.12 5.47
CA LEU A 17 -5.90 -5.27 4.36
C LEU A 17 -4.47 -5.66 4.78
N GLU A 18 -4.11 -5.54 6.06
CA GLU A 18 -2.72 -5.62 6.55
C GLU A 18 -1.96 -6.91 6.16
N THR A 19 -2.66 -8.06 6.15
CA THR A 19 -2.09 -9.39 5.89
C THR A 19 -2.33 -9.87 4.45
N LEU A 20 -3.00 -9.06 3.64
CA LEU A 20 -3.35 -9.45 2.29
C LEU A 20 -2.15 -9.22 1.34
N PRO A 21 -1.89 -10.14 0.41
CA PRO A 21 -0.94 -9.89 -0.67
C PRO A 21 -1.31 -8.61 -1.44
N ILE A 22 -0.31 -7.94 -2.02
CA ILE A 22 -0.51 -6.72 -2.84
C ILE A 22 -1.58 -6.95 -3.93
N ALA A 23 -1.63 -8.16 -4.50
CA ALA A 23 -2.64 -8.53 -5.49
C ALA A 23 -4.07 -8.46 -4.93
N ALA A 24 -4.29 -8.97 -3.71
CA ALA A 24 -5.58 -8.92 -3.04
C ALA A 24 -5.95 -7.50 -2.60
N ILE A 25 -4.99 -6.70 -2.13
CA ILE A 25 -5.20 -5.27 -1.87
C ILE A 25 -5.64 -4.57 -3.16
N SER A 26 -4.92 -4.81 -4.26
CA SER A 26 -5.21 -4.19 -5.56
C SER A 26 -6.59 -4.59 -6.07
N HIS A 27 -6.97 -5.86 -5.91
CA HIS A 27 -8.29 -6.35 -6.29
C HIS A 27 -9.40 -5.70 -5.47
N HIS A 28 -9.23 -5.61 -4.14
CA HIS A 28 -10.18 -4.91 -3.27
C HIS A 28 -10.41 -3.47 -3.73
N LEU A 29 -9.34 -2.72 -4.02
CA LEU A 29 -9.46 -1.32 -4.46
C LEU A 29 -10.23 -1.23 -5.78
N LYS A 30 -9.91 -2.14 -6.72
CA LYS A 30 -10.52 -2.18 -8.04
C LYS A 30 -12.02 -2.50 -8.02
N GLU A 31 -12.46 -3.33 -7.09
CA GLU A 31 -13.87 -3.72 -6.99
C GLU A 31 -14.67 -2.77 -6.09
N ALA A 32 -14.08 -2.27 -5.00
CA ALA A 32 -14.81 -1.52 -3.98
C ALA A 32 -14.77 0.00 -4.19
N HIS A 33 -13.71 0.54 -4.80
CA HIS A 33 -13.45 2.00 -4.83
C HIS A 33 -13.25 2.57 -6.22
N ILE A 34 -13.17 1.70 -7.23
CA ILE A 34 -12.84 2.08 -8.60
C ILE A 34 -13.95 1.53 -9.49
N ASP A 35 -14.57 2.39 -10.29
CA ASP A 35 -15.58 1.94 -11.24
C ASP A 35 -14.90 1.17 -12.39
N ARG A 36 -15.26 -0.11 -12.56
CA ARG A 36 -14.76 -0.99 -13.61
C ARG A 36 -15.12 -0.50 -15.02
N ASN A 37 -16.16 0.31 -15.18
CA ASN A 37 -16.59 0.85 -16.47
C ASN A 37 -15.80 2.09 -16.91
N ALA A 38 -15.05 2.72 -16.00
CA ALA A 38 -14.25 3.91 -16.31
C ALA A 38 -12.82 3.59 -16.77
N TRP A 39 -12.47 2.30 -16.91
CA TRP A 39 -11.12 1.86 -17.19
C TRP A 39 -10.84 1.78 -18.70
N ASP A 40 -10.27 2.84 -19.27
CA ASP A 40 -9.38 2.72 -20.43
C ASP A 40 -7.96 2.50 -19.91
N GLY A 41 -7.13 1.66 -20.55
CA GLY A 41 -5.82 1.22 -20.06
C GLY A 41 -4.78 2.31 -19.70
N ARG A 42 -5.11 3.60 -19.77
CA ARG A 42 -4.29 4.73 -19.28
C ARG A 42 -4.91 5.53 -18.14
N ALA A 43 -6.00 5.04 -17.57
CA ALA A 43 -6.70 5.77 -16.53
C ALA A 43 -5.80 5.99 -15.28
N ARG A 44 -5.93 7.18 -14.70
CA ARG A 44 -5.20 7.62 -13.51
C ARG A 44 -6.18 7.70 -12.35
N VAL A 45 -5.68 7.50 -11.14
CA VAL A 45 -6.46 7.50 -9.92
C VAL A 45 -5.79 8.36 -8.86
N VAL A 46 -6.60 9.14 -8.17
CA VAL A 46 -6.19 9.89 -6.98
C VAL A 46 -6.41 9.00 -5.76
N CYS A 47 -5.36 8.81 -4.96
CA CYS A 47 -5.44 8.09 -3.70
C CYS A 47 -6.33 8.86 -2.71
N GLN A 48 -7.50 8.31 -2.41
CA GLN A 48 -8.42 8.88 -1.41
C GLN A 48 -8.24 8.27 -0.02
N TRP A 49 -7.08 7.68 0.26
CA TRP A 49 -6.80 7.19 1.61
C TRP A 49 -6.77 8.35 2.60
N SER A 50 -7.47 8.21 3.72
CA SER A 50 -7.50 9.21 4.78
C SER A 50 -6.81 8.68 6.03
N SER A 51 -5.71 9.31 6.45
CA SER A 51 -5.03 9.00 7.71
C SER A 51 -5.21 10.18 8.66
N GLY A 52 -5.90 9.96 9.80
CA GLY A 52 -6.15 11.02 10.77
C GLY A 52 -6.94 12.22 10.22
N GLY A 53 -7.85 11.98 9.27
CA GLY A 53 -8.66 13.03 8.63
C GLY A 53 -7.96 13.79 7.49
N SER A 54 -6.70 13.46 7.18
CA SER A 54 -5.97 14.04 6.04
C SER A 54 -5.98 13.08 4.84
N PRO A 55 -6.53 13.46 3.68
CA PRO A 55 -6.47 12.64 2.47
C PRO A 55 -5.06 12.64 1.88
N CYS A 56 -4.65 11.50 1.31
CA CYS A 56 -3.35 11.36 0.65
C CYS A 56 -3.25 12.22 -0.61
N GLY A 57 -4.24 12.16 -1.50
CA GLY A 57 -4.32 13.02 -2.70
C GLY A 57 -3.30 12.71 -3.79
N MET A 58 -2.46 11.69 -3.64
CA MET A 58 -1.46 11.32 -4.65
C MET A 58 -2.11 10.73 -5.89
N GLU A 59 -1.80 11.29 -7.06
CA GLU A 59 -2.26 10.77 -8.34
C GLU A 59 -1.24 9.81 -8.94
N MET A 60 -1.71 8.65 -9.42
CA MET A 60 -0.88 7.64 -10.08
C MET A 60 -1.70 6.80 -11.05
N TYR A 61 -1.02 5.93 -11.79
CA TYR A 61 -1.68 4.93 -12.61
C TYR A 61 -2.40 3.88 -11.74
N TYR A 62 -3.52 3.37 -12.25
CA TYR A 62 -4.32 2.34 -11.57
C TYR A 62 -3.55 1.06 -11.22
N ASP A 63 -2.56 0.68 -12.02
CA ASP A 63 -1.70 -0.49 -11.75
C ASP A 63 -0.81 -0.29 -10.51
N ASN A 64 -0.54 0.95 -10.14
CA ASN A 64 0.38 1.32 -9.07
C ASN A 64 -0.33 1.61 -7.74
N ILE A 65 -1.64 1.85 -7.73
CA ILE A 65 -2.38 2.23 -6.50
C ILE A 65 -2.28 1.17 -5.41
N GLY A 66 -2.36 -0.12 -5.75
CA GLY A 66 -2.24 -1.20 -4.77
C GLY A 66 -0.86 -1.28 -4.11
N LYS A 67 0.21 -1.06 -4.90
CA LYS A 67 1.59 -0.99 -4.39
C LYS A 67 1.78 0.23 -3.50
N HIS A 68 1.25 1.37 -3.92
CA HIS A 68 1.29 2.60 -3.13
C HIS A 68 0.65 2.42 -1.76
N ILE A 69 -0.58 1.88 -1.70
CA ILE A 69 -1.27 1.65 -0.42
C ILE A 69 -0.49 0.67 0.47
N ALA A 70 0.00 -0.42 -0.11
CA ALA A 70 0.76 -1.42 0.64
C ALA A 70 2.07 -0.86 1.22
N ALA A 71 2.73 0.08 0.53
CA ALA A 71 3.98 0.70 0.97
C ALA A 71 3.77 1.89 1.92
N VAL A 72 2.86 2.80 1.58
CA VAL A 72 2.72 4.10 2.25
C VAL A 72 1.74 4.04 3.42
N HIS A 73 0.69 3.23 3.33
CA HIS A 73 -0.39 3.23 4.33
C HIS A 73 -0.42 1.97 5.20
N LEU A 74 -0.19 0.81 4.60
CA LEU A 74 -0.23 -0.46 5.34
C LEU A 74 1.15 -0.87 5.87
N GLY A 75 2.23 -0.41 5.24
CA GLY A 75 3.59 -0.87 5.55
C GLY A 75 3.82 -2.36 5.26
N SER A 76 2.88 -3.06 4.62
CA SER A 76 2.94 -4.50 4.34
C SER A 76 4.04 -4.90 3.34
N THR A 77 4.67 -3.93 2.67
CA THR A 77 5.84 -4.16 1.80
C THR A 77 7.17 -3.83 2.47
N ALA A 78 7.12 -3.33 3.71
CA ALA A 78 8.32 -3.07 4.48
C ALA A 78 8.98 -4.41 4.87
N LEU A 79 10.24 -4.55 4.52
CA LEU A 79 11.08 -5.69 4.85
C LEU A 79 12.00 -5.25 5.99
N SER A 80 11.79 -5.82 7.16
CA SER A 80 12.64 -5.57 8.34
C SER A 80 13.93 -6.36 8.24
N CYS A 81 15.05 -5.74 8.61
CA CYS A 81 16.29 -6.47 8.79
C CYS A 81 16.16 -7.44 9.98
N PRO A 82 16.62 -8.70 9.86
CA PRO A 82 16.58 -9.64 10.98
C PRO A 82 17.65 -9.35 12.04
N TYR A 83 18.60 -8.46 11.77
CA TYR A 83 19.74 -8.17 12.65
C TYR A 83 19.75 -6.76 13.23
N CYS A 84 18.91 -5.85 12.72
CA CYS A 84 18.76 -4.50 13.26
C CYS A 84 17.35 -3.94 13.00
N ASP A 85 17.03 -2.79 13.60
CA ASP A 85 15.69 -2.18 13.51
C ASP A 85 15.42 -1.40 12.19
N LYS A 86 16.27 -1.57 11.17
CA LYS A 86 16.09 -0.90 9.87
C LYS A 86 15.04 -1.61 9.00
N THR A 87 14.21 -0.82 8.33
CA THR A 87 13.16 -1.28 7.41
C THR A 87 13.40 -0.79 6.00
N PHE A 88 13.09 -1.62 5.00
CA PHE A 88 13.35 -1.36 3.59
C PHE A 88 12.08 -1.62 2.76
N SER A 89 11.81 -0.79 1.75
CA SER A 89 10.66 -0.98 0.85
C SER A 89 10.91 -1.99 -0.28
N ARG A 90 12.16 -2.49 -0.41
CA ARG A 90 12.59 -3.36 -1.51
C ARG A 90 13.54 -4.47 -1.04
N GLY A 91 13.38 -5.66 -1.62
CA GLY A 91 14.16 -6.85 -1.27
C GLY A 91 15.65 -6.76 -1.60
N ASP A 92 15.99 -6.18 -2.75
CA ASP A 92 17.38 -5.95 -3.15
C ASP A 92 18.09 -4.95 -2.23
N SER A 93 17.36 -3.93 -1.76
CA SER A 93 17.87 -2.95 -0.80
C SER A 93 18.15 -3.57 0.56
N LEU A 94 17.23 -4.42 1.06
CA LEU A 94 17.47 -5.19 2.29
C LEU A 94 18.66 -6.14 2.11
N CYS A 95 18.74 -6.88 1.01
CA CYS A 95 19.79 -7.87 0.77
C CYS A 95 21.18 -7.21 0.78
N ARG A 96 21.33 -6.06 0.12
CA ARG A 96 22.56 -5.28 0.16
C ARG A 96 22.89 -4.79 1.56
N HIS A 97 21.90 -4.23 2.27
CA HIS A 97 22.10 -3.78 3.65
C HIS A 97 22.60 -4.91 4.55
N VAL A 98 21.94 -6.08 4.51
CA VAL A 98 22.33 -7.26 5.31
C VAL A 98 23.76 -7.71 4.98
N ARG A 99 24.18 -7.62 3.72
CA ARG A 99 25.53 -8.03 3.29
C ARG A 99 26.62 -7.03 3.67
N GLU A 100 26.36 -5.74 3.60
CA GLU A 100 27.42 -4.71 3.56
C GLU A 100 27.36 -3.68 4.69
N ALA A 101 26.18 -3.47 5.30
CA ALA A 101 25.92 -2.26 6.07
C ALA A 101 24.99 -2.50 7.28
N CYS A 102 24.91 -3.73 7.76
CA CYS A 102 24.13 -4.09 8.94
C CYS A 102 24.94 -3.95 10.23
#